data_AF-A0A1F3MTJ6-F1
#
_entry.id   AF-A0A1F3MTJ6-F1
#
_cell.length_a   1.000
_cell.length_b   1.000
_cell.length_c   1.000
_cell.angle_alpha   90.00
_cell.angle_beta   90.00
_cell.angle_gamma   90.00
#
_symmetry.space_group_name_H-M   'P 1'
#
loop_
_entity.id
_entity.type
_entity.pdbx_description
1 polymer ?
#
loop_
_entity_poly.entity_id
_entity_poly.type
_entity_poly.pdbx_seq_one_letter_code
_entity_poly.pdbx_strand_id
1 'polypeptide(L)'
;MKPLLTIITLIFIISSGQAQDPNPQKSADQVIFAFGGDINKPFINYIAGLTGLPKPKVCYVPSASADNVHNINFFYDACHDLSLEPHVLRVWVSSADDNRSFEEILTGMDAIVIGGGNTLNMMAIWKAQGIDTVLQKCLQKGIVLAGGSAGMICWFNNGISDSRPKELSLVEGLSFLDFSSCPHYSEGEARKKLYQNKILDGTVNPGYGCDYYAGILFINGRYVKSVSLSEKFNSWYVSLENGKVIENKLVSEIIK
;
A
#
# COMPACT_ATOMS: atom_id res chain seq x y z
N MET A 1 -5.90 78.05 -29.03
CA MET A 1 -5.45 76.86 -28.27
C MET A 1 -6.56 75.81 -28.36
N LYS A 2 -6.27 74.65 -28.96
CA LYS A 2 -7.25 73.56 -29.20
C LYS A 2 -7.41 72.70 -27.92
N PRO A 3 -8.61 72.22 -27.56
CA PRO A 3 -8.74 71.22 -26.51
C PRO A 3 -8.40 69.83 -27.06
N LEU A 4 -7.62 69.08 -26.30
CA LEU A 4 -7.18 67.72 -26.58
C LEU A 4 -8.36 66.76 -26.29
N LEU A 5 -8.85 66.06 -27.31
CA LEU A 5 -9.91 65.06 -27.18
C LEU A 5 -9.26 63.70 -26.84
N THR A 6 -9.41 63.25 -25.61
CA THR A 6 -8.92 61.93 -25.16
C THR A 6 -9.87 60.84 -25.66
N ILE A 7 -9.42 60.04 -26.63
CA ILE A 7 -10.12 58.85 -27.12
C ILE A 7 -9.77 57.68 -26.17
N ILE A 8 -10.77 57.19 -25.44
CA ILE A 8 -10.66 55.95 -24.65
C ILE A 8 -11.03 54.79 -25.59
N THR A 9 -10.05 53.98 -25.95
CA THR A 9 -10.25 52.75 -26.72
C THR A 9 -10.67 51.64 -25.75
N LEU A 10 -11.95 51.23 -25.79
CA LEU A 10 -12.43 50.04 -25.09
C LEU A 10 -11.94 48.79 -25.82
N ILE A 11 -11.04 48.04 -25.20
CA ILE A 11 -10.62 46.71 -25.67
C ILE A 11 -11.62 45.69 -25.11
N PHE A 12 -12.43 45.09 -25.99
CA PHE A 12 -13.25 43.92 -25.64
C PHE A 12 -12.36 42.68 -25.63
N ILE A 13 -12.06 42.14 -24.45
CA ILE A 13 -11.46 40.81 -24.29
C ILE A 13 -12.61 39.80 -24.36
N ILE A 14 -12.68 39.04 -25.46
CA ILE A 14 -13.55 37.88 -25.58
C ILE A 14 -12.85 36.71 -24.88
N SER A 15 -13.23 36.43 -23.63
CA SER A 15 -12.82 35.20 -22.96
C SER A 15 -13.62 34.03 -23.54
N SER A 16 -12.99 33.16 -24.31
CA SER A 16 -13.56 31.87 -24.67
C SER A 16 -13.67 31.01 -23.40
N GLY A 17 -14.85 30.98 -22.79
CA GLY A 17 -15.15 30.06 -21.71
C GLY A 17 -15.13 28.63 -22.24
N GLN A 18 -14.09 27.86 -21.91
CA GLN A 18 -14.19 26.41 -21.96
C GLN A 18 -15.21 25.99 -20.91
N ALA A 19 -16.24 25.28 -21.35
CA ALA A 19 -17.21 24.66 -20.46
C ALA A 19 -16.46 23.71 -19.51
N GLN A 20 -16.43 24.07 -18.22
CA GLN A 20 -16.06 23.12 -17.18
C GLN A 20 -17.21 22.11 -17.08
N ASP A 21 -16.87 20.85 -17.28
CA ASP A 21 -17.76 19.72 -17.08
C ASP A 21 -18.29 19.77 -15.63
N PRO A 22 -19.60 19.88 -15.37
CA PRO A 22 -20.12 20.25 -14.06
C PRO A 22 -20.19 19.06 -13.08
N ASN A 23 -19.55 17.94 -13.39
CA ASN A 23 -19.59 16.76 -12.56
C ASN A 23 -18.15 16.35 -12.20
N PRO A 24 -17.68 16.55 -10.94
CA PRO A 24 -16.42 15.95 -10.53
C PRO A 24 -16.61 14.44 -10.64
N GLN A 25 -15.96 13.85 -11.65
CA GLN A 25 -15.95 12.42 -11.86
C GLN A 25 -15.49 11.79 -10.55
N LYS A 26 -16.41 11.08 -9.88
CA LYS A 26 -16.15 10.50 -8.56
C LYS A 26 -14.87 9.67 -8.67
N SER A 27 -13.83 10.07 -7.95
CA SER A 27 -12.57 9.34 -7.93
C SER A 27 -12.84 7.91 -7.52
N ALA A 28 -12.16 6.95 -8.16
CA ALA A 28 -12.25 5.56 -7.77
C ALA A 28 -11.88 5.40 -6.29
N ASP A 29 -12.50 4.43 -5.61
CA ASP A 29 -12.16 4.15 -4.21
C ASP A 29 -10.71 3.66 -4.13
N GLN A 30 -9.96 4.22 -3.19
CA GLN A 30 -8.57 3.84 -2.94
C GLN A 30 -8.54 2.67 -1.96
N VAL A 31 -8.22 1.47 -2.45
CA VAL A 31 -8.28 0.23 -1.67
C VAL A 31 -6.89 -0.26 -1.30
N ILE A 32 -6.65 -0.47 0.00
CA ILE A 32 -5.39 -1.04 0.53
C ILE A 32 -5.71 -2.22 1.46
N PHE A 33 -5.11 -3.37 1.22
CA PHE A 33 -5.16 -4.52 2.12
C PHE A 33 -3.78 -4.84 2.72
N ALA A 34 -3.61 -4.54 4.01
CA ALA A 34 -2.34 -4.72 4.72
C ALA A 34 -2.40 -5.93 5.66
N PHE A 35 -1.41 -6.82 5.64
CA PHE A 35 -1.41 -8.03 6.48
C PHE A 35 -0.04 -8.35 7.10
N GLY A 36 -0.06 -9.09 8.21
CA GLY A 36 1.12 -9.21 9.08
C GLY A 36 2.23 -10.09 8.54
N GLY A 37 1.90 -11.19 7.85
CA GLY A 37 2.85 -12.21 7.38
C GLY A 37 3.07 -12.21 5.87
N ASP A 38 3.52 -13.35 5.34
CA ASP A 38 3.74 -13.52 3.90
C ASP A 38 2.45 -13.78 3.13
N ILE A 39 2.54 -13.61 1.80
CA ILE A 39 1.48 -13.99 0.87
C ILE A 39 1.08 -15.45 1.08
N ASN A 40 -0.20 -15.73 0.95
CA ASN A 40 -0.76 -17.08 1.02
C ASN A 40 -2.02 -17.15 0.15
N LYS A 41 -2.41 -18.36 -0.27
CA LYS A 41 -3.55 -18.57 -1.16
C LYS A 41 -4.85 -17.90 -0.67
N PRO A 42 -5.27 -18.02 0.60
CA PRO A 42 -6.47 -17.33 1.10
C PRO A 42 -6.42 -15.80 0.93
N PHE A 43 -5.29 -15.17 1.26
CA PHE A 43 -5.13 -13.72 1.05
C PHE A 43 -5.07 -13.32 -0.42
N ILE A 44 -4.41 -14.10 -1.28
CA ILE A 44 -4.41 -13.85 -2.73
C ILE A 44 -5.85 -13.91 -3.27
N ASN A 45 -6.63 -14.91 -2.86
CA ASN A 45 -8.02 -15.04 -3.25
C ASN A 45 -8.87 -13.87 -2.72
N TYR A 46 -8.66 -13.46 -1.47
CA TYR A 46 -9.33 -12.30 -0.89
C TYR A 46 -9.01 -11.01 -1.66
N ILE A 47 -7.72 -10.78 -1.99
CA ILE A 47 -7.27 -9.62 -2.77
C ILE A 47 -7.91 -9.62 -4.17
N ALA A 48 -7.96 -10.76 -4.85
CA ALA A 48 -8.65 -10.89 -6.13
C ALA A 48 -10.13 -10.51 -6.00
N GLY A 49 -10.81 -10.96 -4.93
CA GLY A 49 -12.20 -10.63 -4.65
C GLY A 49 -12.45 -9.12 -4.43
N LEU A 50 -11.49 -8.39 -3.85
CA LEU A 50 -11.59 -6.93 -3.64
C LEU A 50 -11.69 -6.15 -4.97
N THR A 51 -11.23 -6.71 -6.08
CA THR A 51 -11.32 -6.07 -7.40
C THR A 51 -12.75 -6.03 -7.95
N GLY A 52 -13.63 -6.93 -7.48
CA GLY A 52 -14.98 -7.12 -8.03
C GLY A 52 -15.01 -7.76 -9.42
N LEU A 53 -13.87 -8.19 -9.98
CA LEU A 53 -13.78 -8.80 -11.29
C LEU A 53 -13.81 -10.33 -11.19
N PRO A 54 -14.37 -11.04 -12.19
CA PRO A 54 -14.42 -12.50 -12.19
C PRO A 54 -13.05 -13.17 -12.44
N LYS A 55 -12.12 -12.46 -13.09
CA LYS A 55 -10.76 -12.94 -13.36
C LYS A 55 -9.76 -11.76 -13.42
N PRO A 56 -9.43 -11.14 -12.27
CA PRO A 56 -8.54 -9.98 -12.23
C PRO A 56 -7.08 -10.35 -12.55
N LYS A 57 -6.34 -9.40 -13.10
CA LYS A 57 -4.88 -9.43 -13.20
C LYS A 57 -4.26 -9.03 -11.87
N VAL A 58 -3.58 -9.97 -11.23
CA VAL A 58 -2.95 -9.76 -9.91
C VAL A 58 -1.45 -9.81 -10.08
N CYS A 59 -0.78 -8.68 -9.84
CA CYS A 59 0.67 -8.56 -9.95
C CYS A 59 1.35 -8.70 -8.60
N TYR A 60 2.27 -9.66 -8.48
CA TYR A 60 3.15 -9.79 -7.34
C TYR A 60 4.46 -9.03 -7.55
N VAL A 61 4.88 -8.25 -6.54
CA VAL A 61 6.14 -7.50 -6.54
C VAL A 61 7.06 -8.05 -5.43
N PRO A 62 8.00 -8.94 -5.76
CA PRO A 62 8.92 -9.59 -4.81
C PRO A 62 10.17 -8.76 -4.48
N SER A 63 10.21 -7.47 -4.78
CA SER A 63 11.44 -6.67 -4.66
C SER A 63 12.01 -6.60 -3.24
N ALA A 64 11.18 -6.74 -2.20
CA ALA A 64 11.64 -6.83 -0.81
C ALA A 64 12.55 -8.04 -0.56
N SER A 65 12.35 -9.15 -1.29
CA SER A 65 13.20 -10.34 -1.22
C SER A 65 14.22 -10.41 -2.35
N ALA A 66 14.50 -9.27 -3.00
CA ALA A 66 15.39 -9.18 -4.15
C ALA A 66 14.97 -10.07 -5.34
N ASP A 67 13.68 -10.06 -5.69
CA ASP A 67 13.07 -10.90 -6.72
C ASP A 67 13.37 -12.40 -6.52
N ASN A 68 13.27 -12.87 -5.27
CA ASN A 68 13.55 -14.25 -4.93
C ASN A 68 12.70 -15.24 -5.76
N VAL A 69 13.37 -16.13 -6.50
CA VAL A 69 12.73 -17.10 -7.40
C VAL A 69 11.81 -18.06 -6.65
N HIS A 70 12.13 -18.44 -5.42
CA HIS A 70 11.25 -19.30 -4.62
C HIS A 70 9.94 -18.58 -4.27
N ASN A 71 9.99 -17.30 -3.91
CA ASN A 71 8.78 -16.52 -3.64
C ASN A 71 7.93 -16.34 -4.91
N ILE A 72 8.58 -16.16 -6.07
CA ILE A 72 7.91 -16.08 -7.37
C ILE A 72 7.18 -17.38 -7.70
N ASN A 73 7.87 -18.52 -7.56
CA ASN A 73 7.28 -19.83 -7.82
C ASN A 73 6.12 -20.12 -6.86
N PHE A 74 6.31 -19.82 -5.56
CA PHE A 74 5.25 -19.95 -4.57
C PHE A 74 4.01 -19.13 -4.93
N PHE A 75 4.19 -17.89 -5.41
CA PHE A 75 3.06 -17.06 -5.86
C PHE A 75 2.29 -17.72 -7.00
N TYR A 76 2.98 -18.22 -8.03
CA TYR A 76 2.33 -18.93 -9.14
C TYR A 76 1.61 -20.20 -8.67
N ASP A 77 2.25 -21.00 -7.82
CA ASP A 77 1.66 -22.22 -7.26
C ASP A 77 0.39 -21.90 -6.43
N ALA A 78 0.43 -20.81 -5.65
CA ALA A 78 -0.72 -20.35 -4.87
C ALA A 78 -1.87 -19.83 -5.74
N CYS A 79 -1.60 -19.42 -6.98
CA CYS A 79 -2.59 -18.91 -7.92
C CYS A 79 -3.21 -20.00 -8.83
N HIS A 80 -2.60 -21.19 -8.92
CA HIS A 80 -2.93 -22.22 -9.92
C HIS A 80 -4.43 -22.57 -10.03
N ASP A 81 -5.15 -22.58 -8.91
CA ASP A 81 -6.58 -22.94 -8.82
C ASP A 81 -7.50 -21.75 -8.51
N LEU A 82 -6.96 -20.52 -8.53
CA LEU A 82 -7.72 -19.30 -8.31
C LEU A 82 -8.21 -18.72 -9.63
N SER A 83 -9.40 -18.09 -9.61
CA SER A 83 -9.96 -17.40 -10.78
C SER A 83 -9.32 -16.03 -10.95
N LEU A 84 -8.04 -15.99 -11.33
CA LEU A 84 -7.26 -14.77 -11.57
C LEU A 84 -6.22 -14.99 -12.66
N GLU A 85 -5.56 -13.92 -13.10
CA GLU A 85 -4.41 -13.95 -14.01
C GLU A 85 -3.16 -13.48 -13.25
N PRO A 86 -2.20 -14.37 -12.91
CA PRO A 86 -1.05 -14.00 -12.11
C PRO A 86 0.02 -13.30 -12.97
N HIS A 87 0.54 -12.19 -12.48
CA HIS A 87 1.66 -11.44 -13.05
C HIS A 87 2.76 -11.26 -12.01
N VAL A 88 4.00 -11.10 -12.44
CA VAL A 88 5.12 -10.78 -11.55
C VAL A 88 5.88 -9.60 -12.11
N LEU A 89 6.05 -8.54 -11.31
CA LEU A 89 6.95 -7.46 -11.64
C LEU A 89 8.32 -7.70 -10.99
N ARG A 90 9.32 -7.99 -11.83
CA ARG A 90 10.72 -8.01 -11.41
C ARG A 90 11.31 -6.60 -11.50
N VAL A 91 12.10 -6.22 -10.50
CA VAL A 91 12.81 -4.94 -10.43
C VAL A 91 14.29 -5.12 -10.78
N TRP A 92 14.85 -6.32 -10.57
CA TRP A 92 16.22 -6.66 -10.93
C TRP A 92 16.29 -7.06 -12.42
N VAL A 93 16.22 -6.06 -13.30
CA VAL A 93 16.15 -6.21 -14.76
C VAL A 93 17.33 -5.56 -15.48
N SER A 94 17.58 -5.98 -16.72
CA SER A 94 18.51 -5.35 -17.67
C SER A 94 17.74 -4.61 -18.76
N SER A 95 18.35 -3.62 -19.41
CA SER A 95 17.76 -2.96 -20.58
C SER A 95 17.66 -3.93 -21.77
N ALA A 96 16.44 -4.23 -22.20
CA ALA A 96 16.13 -4.92 -23.45
C ALA A 96 15.08 -4.10 -24.23
N ASP A 97 15.10 -4.19 -25.56
CA ASP A 97 14.30 -3.33 -26.44
C ASP A 97 12.78 -3.54 -26.30
N ASP A 98 12.35 -4.71 -25.82
CA ASP A 98 10.96 -5.09 -25.60
C ASP A 98 10.49 -4.91 -24.15
N ASN A 99 11.34 -4.35 -23.27
CA ASN A 99 10.95 -4.08 -21.89
C ASN A 99 9.87 -2.99 -21.82
N ARG A 100 8.78 -3.33 -21.15
CA ARG A 100 7.80 -2.34 -20.71
C ARG A 100 8.28 -1.64 -19.45
N SER A 101 7.95 -0.36 -19.32
CA SER A 101 8.22 0.40 -18.11
C SER A 101 7.43 -0.13 -16.90
N PHE A 102 7.91 0.16 -15.69
CA PHE A 102 7.18 -0.16 -14.45
C PHE A 102 5.77 0.43 -14.44
N GLU A 103 5.59 1.65 -14.98
CA GLU A 103 4.28 2.28 -15.07
C GLU A 103 3.33 1.54 -16.01
N GLU A 104 3.79 1.17 -17.21
CA GLU A 104 2.98 0.42 -18.16
C GLU A 104 2.56 -0.95 -17.62
N ILE A 105 3.43 -1.61 -16.86
CA ILE A 105 3.11 -2.90 -16.24
C ILE A 105 2.10 -2.70 -15.11
N LEU A 106 2.45 -1.88 -14.10
CA LEU A 106 1.64 -1.75 -12.88
C LEU A 106 0.26 -1.14 -13.14
N THR A 107 0.16 -0.16 -14.04
CA THR A 107 -1.14 0.45 -14.36
C THR A 107 -2.05 -0.42 -15.22
N GLY A 108 -1.54 -1.54 -15.75
CA GLY A 108 -2.31 -2.55 -16.48
C GLY A 108 -2.86 -3.68 -15.62
N MET A 109 -2.75 -3.57 -14.29
CA MET A 109 -3.17 -4.57 -13.32
C MET A 109 -4.46 -4.15 -12.61
N ASP A 110 -5.17 -5.13 -12.05
CA ASP A 110 -6.37 -4.89 -11.24
C ASP A 110 -6.05 -4.92 -9.73
N ALA A 111 -5.03 -5.69 -9.35
CA ALA A 111 -4.45 -5.68 -8.01
C ALA A 111 -2.93 -5.83 -8.05
N ILE A 112 -2.25 -5.21 -7.08
CA ILE A 112 -0.81 -5.28 -6.88
C ILE A 112 -0.54 -5.73 -5.45
N VAL A 113 0.26 -6.79 -5.29
CA VAL A 113 0.59 -7.41 -4.00
C VAL A 113 2.09 -7.35 -3.76
N ILE A 114 2.50 -6.71 -2.68
CA ILE A 114 3.91 -6.55 -2.29
C ILE A 114 4.30 -7.65 -1.31
N GLY A 115 5.39 -8.37 -1.63
CA GLY A 115 5.92 -9.44 -0.79
C GLY A 115 6.70 -8.97 0.44
N GLY A 116 6.98 -9.93 1.32
CA GLY A 116 7.86 -9.75 2.48
C GLY A 116 9.36 -9.71 2.10
N GLY A 117 10.19 -9.27 3.05
CA GLY A 117 11.65 -9.17 2.91
C GLY A 117 12.22 -7.92 3.57
N ASN A 118 13.24 -7.33 2.96
CA ASN A 118 13.91 -6.14 3.49
C ASN A 118 13.20 -4.84 3.02
N THR A 119 12.36 -4.27 3.89
CA THR A 119 11.62 -3.03 3.62
C THR A 119 12.53 -1.86 3.27
N LEU A 120 13.65 -1.69 3.99
CA LEU A 120 14.57 -0.58 3.76
C LEU A 120 15.11 -0.59 2.32
N ASN A 121 15.63 -1.74 1.88
CA ASN A 121 16.23 -1.89 0.57
C ASN A 121 15.17 -1.74 -0.53
N MET A 122 13.98 -2.33 -0.33
CA MET A 122 12.85 -2.15 -1.24
C MET A 122 12.52 -0.67 -1.44
N MET A 123 12.35 0.09 -0.35
CA MET A 123 12.00 1.51 -0.40
C MET A 123 13.08 2.35 -1.07
N ALA A 124 14.37 2.04 -0.83
CA ALA A 124 15.48 2.72 -1.48
C ALA A 124 15.48 2.47 -3.01
N ILE A 125 15.28 1.21 -3.42
CA ILE A 125 15.22 0.84 -4.84
C ILE A 125 14.01 1.48 -5.51
N TRP A 126 12.84 1.46 -4.88
CA TRP A 126 11.62 2.04 -5.46
C TRP A 126 11.73 3.53 -5.69
N LYS A 127 12.31 4.28 -4.75
CA LYS A 127 12.57 5.72 -4.92
C LYS A 127 13.55 5.99 -6.06
N ALA A 128 14.60 5.17 -6.20
CA ALA A 128 15.56 5.30 -7.30
C ALA A 128 14.94 4.98 -8.67
N GLN A 129 13.97 4.06 -8.71
CA GLN A 129 13.32 3.57 -9.93
C GLN A 129 11.99 4.28 -10.25
N GLY A 130 11.51 5.18 -9.38
CA GLY A 130 10.22 5.87 -9.52
C GLY A 130 8.98 4.99 -9.30
N ILE A 131 9.15 3.79 -8.73
CA ILE A 131 8.05 2.83 -8.49
C ILE A 131 7.09 3.37 -7.42
N ASP A 132 7.60 4.10 -6.44
CA ASP A 132 6.82 4.78 -5.41
C ASP A 132 5.74 5.70 -5.99
N THR A 133 6.13 6.51 -6.98
CA THR A 133 5.22 7.43 -7.68
C THR A 133 4.21 6.67 -8.54
N VAL A 134 4.64 5.58 -9.19
CA VAL A 134 3.75 4.73 -9.99
C VAL A 134 2.69 4.06 -9.12
N LEU A 135 3.06 3.56 -7.93
CA LEU A 135 2.10 2.96 -6.99
C LEU A 135 1.05 3.97 -6.51
N GLN A 136 1.43 5.24 -6.31
CA GLN A 136 0.47 6.29 -5.98
C GLN A 136 -0.54 6.51 -7.11
N LYS A 137 -0.07 6.54 -8.38
CA LYS A 137 -0.95 6.61 -9.55
C LYS A 137 -1.89 5.40 -9.63
N CYS A 138 -1.40 4.20 -9.33
CA CYS A 138 -2.20 2.97 -9.32
C CYS A 138 -3.32 3.06 -8.28
N LEU A 139 -2.99 3.49 -7.06
CA LEU A 139 -3.98 3.69 -5.99
C LEU A 139 -5.07 4.70 -6.41
N GLN A 140 -4.66 5.83 -6.98
CA GLN A 140 -5.59 6.87 -7.47
C GLN A 140 -6.51 6.39 -8.59
N LYS A 141 -6.08 5.39 -9.38
CA LYS A 141 -6.89 4.75 -10.42
C LYS A 141 -7.85 3.67 -9.89
N GLY A 142 -7.81 3.36 -8.60
CA GLY A 142 -8.62 2.32 -7.99
C GLY A 142 -8.06 0.91 -8.12
N ILE A 143 -6.78 0.76 -8.48
CA ILE A 143 -6.10 -0.54 -8.44
C ILE A 143 -5.95 -0.94 -6.97
N VAL A 144 -6.34 -2.18 -6.64
CA VAL A 144 -6.21 -2.69 -5.27
C VAL A 144 -4.74 -2.84 -4.93
N LEU A 145 -4.27 -2.16 -3.90
CA LEU A 145 -2.93 -2.37 -3.35
C LEU A 145 -3.00 -3.31 -2.16
N ALA A 146 -2.07 -4.24 -2.05
CA ALA A 146 -1.99 -5.14 -0.92
C ALA A 146 -0.55 -5.47 -0.57
N GLY A 147 -0.28 -5.87 0.67
CA GLY A 147 1.07 -6.27 1.03
C GLY A 147 1.20 -6.87 2.42
N GLY A 148 2.15 -7.79 2.51
CA GLY A 148 2.47 -8.57 3.70
C GLY A 148 3.84 -8.24 4.26
N SER A 149 3.99 -8.20 5.58
CA SER A 149 5.27 -7.95 6.24
C SER A 149 5.93 -6.63 5.76
N ALA A 150 7.01 -6.68 4.96
CA ALA A 150 7.57 -5.49 4.31
C ALA A 150 6.56 -4.74 3.42
N GLY A 151 5.70 -5.48 2.72
CA GLY A 151 4.59 -4.94 1.94
C GLY A 151 3.51 -4.28 2.78
N MET A 152 3.29 -4.71 4.03
CA MET A 152 2.41 -3.98 4.95
C MET A 152 3.03 -2.63 5.29
N ILE A 153 4.30 -2.62 5.73
CA ILE A 153 4.97 -1.39 6.19
C ILE A 153 4.96 -0.29 5.12
N CYS A 154 5.14 -0.66 3.84
CA CYS A 154 5.29 0.33 2.77
C CYS A 154 4.05 1.22 2.55
N TRP A 155 2.85 0.84 3.01
CA TRP A 155 1.64 1.67 2.85
C TRP A 155 1.49 2.76 3.89
N PHE A 156 2.11 2.58 5.05
CA PHE A 156 1.99 3.45 6.21
C PHE A 156 3.03 4.57 6.19
N ASN A 157 2.93 5.51 7.12
CA ASN A 157 3.97 6.51 7.32
C ASN A 157 5.29 5.81 7.65
N ASN A 158 5.24 4.83 8.56
CA ASN A 158 6.39 4.04 8.97
C ASN A 158 5.96 2.74 9.65
N GLY A 159 6.94 1.87 9.91
CA GLY A 159 6.71 0.65 10.68
C GLY A 159 7.98 -0.02 11.19
N ILE A 160 7.81 -0.93 12.16
CA ILE A 160 8.92 -1.65 12.77
C ILE A 160 9.42 -2.76 11.84
N SER A 161 10.69 -2.70 11.50
CA SER A 161 11.36 -3.61 10.56
C SER A 161 12.65 -4.18 11.14
N ASP A 162 13.01 -5.38 10.71
CA ASP A 162 14.29 -6.08 10.93
C ASP A 162 15.27 -5.87 9.75
N SER A 163 15.04 -4.84 8.93
CA SER A 163 15.87 -4.53 7.75
C SER A 163 17.34 -4.22 8.05
N ARG A 164 17.74 -4.10 9.33
CA ARG A 164 19.12 -3.83 9.76
C ARG A 164 19.66 -5.03 10.55
N PRO A 165 20.95 -5.37 10.39
CA PRO A 165 21.57 -6.38 11.23
C PRO A 165 21.43 -6.02 12.72
N LYS A 166 21.22 -7.06 13.54
CA LYS A 166 21.22 -7.04 15.03
C LYS A 166 20.09 -6.31 15.73
N GLU A 167 19.40 -5.37 15.08
CA GLU A 167 18.42 -4.51 15.75
C GLU A 167 17.15 -4.28 14.92
N LEU A 168 16.00 -4.34 15.60
CA LEU A 168 14.75 -3.83 15.05
C LEU A 168 14.81 -2.30 14.99
N SER A 169 14.30 -1.73 13.91
CA SER A 169 14.35 -0.30 13.65
C SER A 169 13.08 0.19 12.97
N LEU A 170 12.88 1.51 12.97
CA LEU A 170 11.83 2.15 12.20
C LEU A 170 12.25 2.27 10.74
N VAL A 171 11.34 1.98 9.81
CA VAL A 171 11.51 2.24 8.38
C VAL A 171 10.33 3.06 7.89
N GLU A 172 10.62 4.13 7.14
CA GLU A 172 9.62 4.97 6.48
C GLU A 172 8.96 4.22 5.31
N GLY A 173 7.64 4.36 5.18
CA GLY A 173 6.85 3.86 4.07
C GLY A 173 6.52 4.96 3.05
N LEU A 174 5.44 4.76 2.30
CA LEU A 174 4.94 5.66 1.26
C LEU A 174 3.92 6.67 1.80
N SER A 175 3.47 6.52 3.04
CA SER A 175 2.48 7.42 3.68
C SER A 175 1.15 7.49 2.91
N PHE A 176 0.70 6.37 2.31
CA PHE A 176 -0.64 6.28 1.72
C PHE A 176 -1.73 6.16 2.81
N LEU A 177 -1.35 5.63 3.97
CA LEU A 177 -2.14 5.57 5.18
C LEU A 177 -1.43 6.39 6.27
N ASP A 178 -2.13 7.39 6.82
CA ASP A 178 -1.60 8.29 7.87
C ASP A 178 -1.64 7.63 9.26
N PHE A 179 -0.99 6.48 9.36
CA PHE A 179 -0.83 5.68 10.56
C PHE A 179 0.56 5.06 10.55
N SER A 180 0.99 4.51 11.68
CA SER A 180 2.14 3.61 11.73
C SER A 180 1.71 2.14 11.62
N SER A 181 2.67 1.24 11.44
CA SER A 181 2.38 -0.19 11.31
C SER A 181 3.38 -1.10 12.02
N CYS A 182 2.91 -2.28 12.42
CA CYS A 182 3.74 -3.32 13.01
C CYS A 182 3.27 -4.70 12.52
N PRO A 183 3.88 -5.26 11.46
CA PRO A 183 3.65 -6.65 11.08
C PRO A 183 4.22 -7.60 12.14
N HIS A 184 3.82 -8.85 12.14
CA HIS A 184 4.24 -9.87 13.10
C HIS A 184 4.00 -9.48 14.58
N TYR A 185 2.88 -8.78 14.83
CA TYR A 185 2.71 -7.98 16.04
C TYR A 185 2.87 -8.78 17.33
N SER A 186 2.25 -9.96 17.44
CA SER A 186 2.31 -10.79 18.64
C SER A 186 3.28 -11.97 18.55
N GLU A 187 4.10 -12.05 17.49
CA GLU A 187 5.04 -13.15 17.29
C GLU A 187 6.34 -12.99 18.09
N GLY A 188 6.57 -11.81 18.69
CA GLY A 188 7.71 -11.57 19.56
C GLY A 188 7.60 -10.30 20.39
N GLU A 189 7.94 -10.42 21.67
CA GLU A 189 7.88 -9.33 22.65
C GLU A 189 8.69 -8.10 22.25
N ALA A 190 9.86 -8.29 21.62
CA ALA A 190 10.76 -7.20 21.26
C ALA A 190 10.13 -6.23 20.24
N ARG A 191 9.48 -6.76 19.21
CA ARG A 191 8.85 -5.96 18.14
C ARG A 191 7.66 -5.18 18.68
N LYS A 192 6.78 -5.87 19.41
CA LYS A 192 5.63 -5.27 20.07
C LYS A 192 6.04 -4.13 21.01
N LYS A 193 6.99 -4.39 21.92
CA LYS A 193 7.47 -3.38 22.88
C LYS A 193 8.12 -2.19 22.19
N LEU A 194 8.94 -2.42 21.17
CA LEU A 194 9.55 -1.33 20.41
C LEU A 194 8.48 -0.45 19.77
N TYR A 195 7.47 -1.05 19.12
CA TYR A 195 6.37 -0.30 18.52
C TYR A 195 5.59 0.52 19.54
N GLN A 196 5.21 -0.09 20.66
CA GLN A 196 4.48 0.59 21.73
C GLN A 196 5.29 1.75 22.33
N ASN A 197 6.59 1.56 22.55
CA ASN A 197 7.48 2.61 23.03
C ASN A 197 7.58 3.78 22.04
N LYS A 198 7.58 3.50 20.73
CA LYS A 198 7.62 4.53 19.68
C LYS A 198 6.32 5.33 19.57
N ILE A 199 5.19 4.73 19.91
CA ILE A 199 3.91 5.44 20.06
C ILE A 199 3.93 6.27 21.35
N LEU A 200 4.43 5.69 22.45
CA LEU A 200 4.48 6.34 23.76
C LEU A 200 5.38 7.59 23.77
N ASP A 201 6.55 7.52 23.12
CA ASP A 201 7.50 8.62 23.02
C ASP A 201 7.15 9.64 21.91
N GLY A 202 6.09 9.38 21.13
CA GLY A 202 5.61 10.24 20.05
C GLY A 202 6.46 10.20 18.78
N THR A 203 7.42 9.27 18.66
CA THR A 203 8.21 9.09 17.42
C THR A 203 7.33 8.67 16.25
N VAL A 204 6.28 7.88 16.50
CA VAL A 204 5.33 7.45 15.47
C VAL A 204 3.89 7.70 15.87
N ASN A 205 3.03 7.94 14.88
CA ASN A 205 1.58 8.07 15.07
C ASN A 205 0.99 6.76 15.62
N PRO A 206 -0.19 6.80 16.28
CA PRO A 206 -1.02 5.62 16.47
C PRO A 206 -1.20 4.83 15.18
N GLY A 207 -1.41 3.52 15.30
CA GLY A 207 -1.44 2.70 14.10
C GLY A 207 -1.82 1.25 14.34
N TYR A 208 -1.43 0.40 13.40
CA TYR A 208 -1.99 -0.95 13.31
C TYR A 208 -0.95 -2.05 13.46
N GLY A 209 -1.24 -2.98 14.35
CA GLY A 209 -0.51 -4.24 14.49
C GLY A 209 -1.26 -5.38 13.81
N CYS A 210 -0.57 -6.27 13.11
CA CYS A 210 -1.14 -7.50 12.55
C CYS A 210 -0.27 -8.71 12.85
N ASP A 211 -0.86 -9.80 13.32
CA ASP A 211 -0.21 -11.12 13.35
C ASP A 211 -0.04 -11.70 11.94
N TYR A 212 0.82 -12.73 11.81
CA TYR A 212 1.15 -13.39 10.55
C TYR A 212 -0.04 -13.61 9.60
N TYR A 213 -1.13 -14.16 10.11
CA TYR A 213 -2.30 -14.54 9.33
C TYR A 213 -3.52 -13.63 9.58
N ALA A 214 -3.27 -12.38 9.96
CA ALA A 214 -4.29 -11.36 10.12
C ALA A 214 -4.03 -10.18 9.16
N GLY A 215 -5.11 -9.55 8.70
CA GLY A 215 -5.06 -8.43 7.77
C GLY A 215 -6.16 -7.42 7.98
N ILE A 216 -5.96 -6.22 7.44
CA ILE A 216 -6.84 -5.07 7.59
C ILE A 216 -7.10 -4.46 6.22
N LEU A 217 -8.39 -4.26 5.91
CA LEU A 217 -8.84 -3.54 4.74
C LEU A 217 -9.03 -2.07 5.06
N PHE A 218 -8.42 -1.23 4.24
CA PHE A 218 -8.62 0.21 4.20
C PHE A 218 -9.28 0.61 2.90
N ILE A 219 -10.25 1.52 2.97
CA ILE A 219 -10.84 2.18 1.81
C ILE A 219 -10.80 3.68 2.04
N ASN A 220 -10.27 4.43 1.08
CA ASN A 220 -10.11 5.88 1.14
C ASN A 220 -9.39 6.33 2.43
N GLY A 221 -8.32 5.61 2.78
CA GLY A 221 -7.49 5.87 3.96
C GLY A 221 -8.11 5.49 5.31
N ARG A 222 -9.31 4.87 5.32
CA ARG A 222 -10.03 4.55 6.56
C ARG A 222 -10.14 3.06 6.77
N TYR A 223 -10.00 2.64 8.02
CA TYR A 223 -10.30 1.26 8.44
C TYR A 223 -11.73 0.89 8.04
N VAL A 224 -11.88 -0.27 7.39
CA VAL A 224 -13.20 -0.83 7.02
C VAL A 224 -13.47 -2.14 7.75
N LYS A 225 -12.53 -3.07 7.71
CA LYS A 225 -12.67 -4.37 8.38
C LYS A 225 -11.32 -5.04 8.61
N SER A 226 -11.31 -6.01 9.52
CA SER A 226 -10.20 -6.95 9.70
C SER A 226 -10.61 -8.34 9.23
N VAL A 227 -9.63 -9.10 8.72
CA VAL A 227 -9.79 -10.50 8.35
C VAL A 227 -8.70 -11.33 9.01
N SER A 228 -8.99 -12.62 9.22
CA SER A 228 -8.01 -13.55 9.78
C SER A 228 -8.23 -14.96 9.24
N LEU A 229 -7.18 -15.77 9.18
CA LEU A 229 -7.31 -17.18 8.79
C LEU A 229 -7.79 -18.07 9.94
N SER A 230 -7.79 -17.57 11.18
CA SER A 230 -8.39 -18.25 12.33
C SER A 230 -8.58 -17.30 13.51
N GLU A 231 -9.35 -17.70 14.52
CA GLU A 231 -9.54 -16.92 15.76
C GLU A 231 -8.26 -16.70 16.57
N LYS A 232 -7.16 -17.38 16.22
CA LYS A 232 -5.87 -17.28 16.91
C LYS A 232 -5.08 -16.02 16.53
N PHE A 233 -5.22 -15.55 15.29
CA PHE A 233 -4.43 -14.43 14.77
C PHE A 233 -5.28 -13.18 14.72
N ASN A 234 -4.70 -12.06 15.14
CA ASN A 234 -5.47 -10.85 15.37
C ASN A 234 -4.82 -9.62 14.73
N SER A 235 -5.63 -8.57 14.64
CA SER A 235 -5.20 -7.23 14.31
C SER A 235 -5.56 -6.30 15.46
N TRP A 236 -4.78 -5.23 15.63
CA TRP A 236 -4.97 -4.26 16.69
C TRP A 236 -4.87 -2.84 16.14
N TYR A 237 -5.65 -1.94 16.72
CA TYR A 237 -5.34 -0.52 16.71
C TYR A 237 -4.61 -0.16 18.01
N VAL A 238 -3.39 0.34 17.89
CA VAL A 238 -2.50 0.70 19.00
C VAL A 238 -2.42 2.20 19.07
N SER A 239 -2.77 2.77 20.22
CA SER A 239 -2.90 4.20 20.42
C SER A 239 -2.45 4.64 21.80
N LEU A 240 -2.45 5.95 22.05
CA LEU A 240 -2.11 6.56 23.33
C LEU A 240 -3.38 7.17 23.94
N GLU A 241 -3.75 6.71 25.14
CA GLU A 241 -4.84 7.29 25.92
C GLU A 241 -4.33 7.61 27.33
N ASN A 242 -4.49 8.85 27.79
CA ASN A 242 -4.07 9.29 29.12
C ASN A 242 -2.61 8.94 29.47
N GLY A 243 -1.70 9.06 28.49
CA GLY A 243 -0.27 8.75 28.65
C GLY A 243 0.06 7.27 28.73
N LYS A 244 -0.88 6.37 28.37
CA LYS A 244 -0.67 4.92 28.34
C LYS A 244 -0.97 4.36 26.97
N VAL A 245 -0.17 3.38 26.55
CA VAL A 245 -0.43 2.65 25.32
C VAL A 245 -1.63 1.74 25.52
N ILE A 246 -2.60 1.84 24.61
CA ILE A 246 -3.81 1.01 24.57
C ILE A 246 -3.78 0.15 23.31
N GLU A 247 -4.09 -1.13 23.47
CA GLU A 247 -4.22 -2.10 22.39
C GLU A 247 -5.69 -2.49 22.20
N ASN A 248 -6.33 -1.94 21.17
CA ASN A 248 -7.70 -2.28 20.83
C ASN A 248 -7.70 -3.42 19.79
N LYS A 249 -8.00 -4.65 20.24
CA LYS A 249 -8.16 -5.80 19.33
C LYS A 249 -9.32 -5.54 18.38
N LEU A 250 -9.06 -5.68 17.08
CA LEU A 250 -10.05 -5.56 16.02
C LEU A 250 -10.77 -6.90 15.84
N VAL A 251 -12.10 -6.85 15.69
CA VAL A 251 -12.90 -8.04 15.40
C VAL A 251 -12.67 -8.43 13.93
N SER A 252 -12.25 -9.67 13.70
CA SER A 252 -11.92 -10.17 12.37
C SER A 252 -12.99 -11.10 11.82
N GLU A 253 -13.28 -10.94 10.54
CA GLU A 253 -13.98 -11.94 9.73
C GLU A 253 -13.02 -13.11 9.45
N ILE A 254 -13.46 -14.36 9.66
CA ILE A 254 -12.63 -15.53 9.36
C ILE A 254 -12.80 -15.92 7.90
N ILE A 255 -11.70 -15.87 7.15
CA ILE A 255 -11.63 -16.25 5.73
C ILE A 255 -10.83 -17.53 5.57
N LYS A 256 -11.12 -18.31 4.52
CA LYS A 256 -10.50 -19.60 4.22
C LYS A 256 -9.92 -19.63 2.82
#